data_AF-A0A3D1ZU17-F1
#
_entry.id   AF-A0A3D1ZU17-F1
#
_cell.length_a   1.000
_cell.length_b   1.000
_cell.length_c   1.000
_cell.angle_alpha   90.00
_cell.angle_beta   90.00
_cell.angle_gamma   90.00
#
_symmetry.space_group_name_H-M   'P 1'
#
loop_
_entity.id
_entity.type
_entity.pdbx_description
1 polymer ?
#
loop_
_entity_poly.entity_id
_entity_poly.type
_entity_poly.pdbx_seq_one_letter_code
_entity_poly.pdbx_strand_id
1 'polypeptide(L)'
;RAAYNLLLLDPKKKAPVAGMNLLFNRIADMFPDAPFFYLSTSPWNVESSIRHLITNHGFPEGPLLLRDLDPRPKTFIPTGVQHKLEYAEQLMADFPEMKFILIGDDGQRDPTTYATIARRYPGRVLAIAIRQLSPREVTGNLGTVAGRIATQPIPVTDVPVFTGTTGSNIMKTMLPYLRATQYGSRDGVGF
;
A
#
# COMPACT_ATOMS: atom_id res chain seq x y z
N ARG A 1 -0.90 -1.03 -12.22
CA ARG A 1 -0.30 0.32 -12.06
C ARG A 1 -0.15 0.73 -10.58
N ALA A 2 -0.49 -0.11 -9.58
CA ALA A 2 -0.59 0.35 -8.19
C ALA A 2 0.74 0.50 -7.42
N ALA A 3 1.60 -0.53 -7.33
CA ALA A 3 2.94 -0.34 -6.74
C ALA A 3 3.76 0.67 -7.57
N TYR A 4 3.53 0.65 -8.89
CA TYR A 4 4.10 1.61 -9.83
C TYR A 4 3.69 3.06 -9.48
N ASN A 5 2.44 3.34 -9.11
CA ASN A 5 2.01 4.70 -8.74
C ASN A 5 2.50 5.10 -7.35
N LEU A 6 2.41 4.20 -6.35
CA LEU A 6 2.96 4.48 -5.02
C LEU A 6 4.46 4.77 -5.08
N LEU A 7 5.17 4.15 -6.02
CA LEU A 7 6.62 4.27 -6.15
C LEU A 7 7.09 5.22 -7.26
N LEU A 8 6.24 5.75 -8.16
CA LEU A 8 6.70 6.51 -9.36
C LEU A 8 5.87 7.72 -9.78
N LEU A 9 5.22 8.43 -8.86
CA LEU A 9 4.54 9.67 -9.24
C LEU A 9 5.52 10.86 -9.32
N ASP A 10 6.29 10.91 -10.41
CA ASP A 10 6.83 12.13 -11.01
C ASP A 10 6.78 11.99 -12.55
N PRO A 11 6.07 12.88 -13.28
CA PRO A 11 6.03 12.91 -14.74
C PRO A 11 7.41 12.98 -15.41
N LYS A 12 8.47 13.38 -14.69
CA LYS A 12 9.84 13.53 -15.22
C LYS A 12 10.77 12.33 -15.05
N LYS A 13 10.31 11.18 -14.53
CA LYS A 13 10.91 9.80 -14.61
C LYS A 13 10.98 9.17 -13.22
N LYS A 14 10.25 8.07 -13.06
CA LYS A 14 10.64 6.90 -12.26
C LYS A 14 11.30 7.15 -10.86
N ALA A 15 10.95 8.21 -10.16
CA ALA A 15 11.53 8.51 -8.85
C ALA A 15 10.60 8.06 -7.72
N PRO A 16 11.14 7.43 -6.66
CA PRO A 16 10.36 7.09 -5.47
C PRO A 16 9.85 8.36 -4.80
N VAL A 17 8.70 8.21 -4.16
CA VAL A 17 8.10 9.27 -3.35
C VAL A 17 9.07 9.65 -2.24
N ALA A 18 9.29 10.95 -2.08
CA ALA A 18 10.18 11.48 -1.07
C ALA A 18 9.90 10.85 0.30
N GLY A 19 10.93 10.22 0.88
CA GLY A 19 10.90 9.62 2.22
C GLY A 19 10.04 8.36 2.37
N MET A 20 9.48 7.79 1.29
CA MET A 20 8.66 6.57 1.40
C MET A 20 9.50 5.33 1.71
N ASN A 21 10.69 5.23 1.12
CA ASN A 21 11.67 4.21 1.49
C ASN A 21 12.04 4.34 2.98
N LEU A 22 12.27 5.56 3.47
CA LEU A 22 12.58 5.80 4.88
C LEU A 22 11.42 5.38 5.79
N LEU A 23 10.17 5.70 5.44
CA LEU A 23 9.00 5.24 6.20
C LEU A 23 8.98 3.71 6.29
N PHE A 24 9.17 3.02 5.16
CA PHE A 24 9.11 1.56 5.11
C PHE A 24 10.22 0.91 5.92
N ASN A 25 11.46 1.39 5.77
CA ASN A 25 12.59 0.90 6.57
C ASN A 25 12.40 1.17 8.06
N ARG A 26 11.86 2.33 8.45
CA ARG A 26 11.56 2.59 9.87
C ARG A 26 10.49 1.66 10.44
N ILE A 27 9.51 1.27 9.62
CA ILE A 27 8.53 0.26 10.01
C ILE A 27 9.21 -1.12 10.13
N ALA A 28 10.05 -1.51 9.17
CA ALA A 28 10.83 -2.75 9.22
C ALA A 28 11.75 -2.80 10.45
N ASP A 29 12.43 -1.71 10.79
CA ASP A 29 13.27 -1.60 11.99
C ASP A 29 12.47 -1.80 13.29
N MET A 30 11.21 -1.34 13.34
CA MET A 30 10.35 -1.49 14.51
C MET A 30 9.77 -2.92 14.63
N PHE A 31 9.56 -3.59 13.49
CA PHE A 31 8.97 -4.91 13.38
C PHE A 31 9.87 -5.83 12.54
N PRO A 32 11.05 -6.25 13.06
CA PRO A 32 12.07 -6.95 12.27
C PRO A 32 11.62 -8.33 11.77
N ASP A 33 10.67 -8.97 12.47
CA ASP A 33 10.12 -10.27 12.09
C ASP A 33 8.91 -10.15 11.13
N ALA A 34 8.41 -8.92 10.90
CA ALA A 34 7.26 -8.70 10.04
C ALA A 34 7.67 -8.66 8.55
N PRO A 35 7.19 -9.60 7.71
CA PRO A 35 7.44 -9.57 6.28
C PRO A 35 6.82 -8.34 5.60
N PHE A 36 7.53 -7.79 4.61
CA PHE A 36 7.02 -6.76 3.71
C PHE A 36 6.43 -7.38 2.45
N PHE A 37 5.15 -7.11 2.16
CA PHE A 37 4.49 -7.54 0.94
C PHE A 37 4.20 -6.34 0.03
N TYR A 38 4.58 -6.45 -1.25
CA TYR A 38 4.25 -5.46 -2.27
C TYR A 38 3.10 -5.97 -3.13
N LEU A 39 1.95 -5.28 -3.06
CA LEU A 39 0.77 -5.66 -3.82
C LEU A 39 0.49 -4.67 -4.96
N SER A 40 0.45 -5.17 -6.19
CA SER A 40 0.25 -4.33 -7.37
C SER A 40 -0.81 -4.88 -8.31
N THR A 41 -1.69 -3.98 -8.76
CA THR A 41 -2.58 -4.23 -9.90
C THR A 41 -1.87 -4.17 -11.26
N SER A 42 -0.54 -4.06 -11.27
CA SER A 42 0.24 -4.12 -12.50
C SER A 42 0.32 -5.55 -13.03
N PRO A 43 0.36 -5.73 -14.35
CA PRO A 43 0.62 -7.03 -14.95
C PRO A 43 2.00 -7.60 -14.57
N TRP A 44 2.14 -8.92 -14.59
CA TRP A 44 3.41 -9.59 -14.23
C TRP A 44 4.60 -9.22 -15.11
N ASN A 45 4.38 -8.82 -16.37
CA ASN A 45 5.47 -8.46 -17.29
C ASN A 45 6.29 -7.22 -16.87
N VAL A 46 5.83 -6.42 -15.90
CA VAL A 46 6.58 -5.27 -15.36
C VAL A 46 7.31 -5.59 -14.05
N GLU A 47 7.31 -6.84 -13.61
CA GLU A 47 7.94 -7.29 -12.36
C GLU A 47 9.37 -6.80 -12.21
N SER A 48 10.22 -7.06 -13.21
CA SER A 48 11.64 -6.69 -13.19
C SER A 48 11.84 -5.19 -12.96
N SER A 49 10.99 -4.35 -13.56
CA SER A 49 11.05 -2.90 -13.39
C SER A 49 10.68 -2.46 -11.98
N ILE A 50 9.69 -3.12 -11.37
CA ILE A 50 9.27 -2.84 -9.99
C ILE A 50 10.32 -3.34 -9.01
N ARG A 51 10.87 -4.53 -9.22
CA ARG A 51 11.94 -5.10 -8.39
C ARG A 51 13.18 -4.22 -8.40
N HIS A 52 13.58 -3.74 -9.58
CA HIS A 52 14.72 -2.82 -9.71
C HIS A 52 14.51 -1.51 -8.94
N LEU A 53 13.29 -0.99 -8.93
CA LEU A 53 12.95 0.20 -8.14
C LEU A 53 13.09 -0.08 -6.63
N ILE A 54 12.48 -1.16 -6.15
CA ILE A 54 12.53 -1.57 -4.74
C ILE A 54 13.99 -1.64 -4.28
N THR A 55 14.81 -2.42 -4.98
CA THR A 55 16.21 -2.64 -4.62
C THR A 55 17.05 -1.35 -4.77
N ASN A 56 16.97 -0.64 -5.90
CA ASN A 56 17.83 0.52 -6.15
C ASN A 56 17.51 1.73 -5.26
N HIS A 57 16.27 1.84 -4.79
CA HIS A 57 15.85 2.95 -3.93
C HIS A 57 15.82 2.58 -2.46
N GLY A 58 16.35 1.40 -2.11
CA GLY A 58 16.54 0.95 -0.73
C GLY A 58 15.23 0.76 0.01
N PHE A 59 14.19 0.25 -0.67
CA PHE A 59 13.01 -0.25 0.03
C PHE A 59 13.30 -1.64 0.64
N PRO A 60 12.60 -2.04 1.70
CA PRO A 60 12.71 -3.40 2.23
C PRO A 60 12.47 -4.44 1.14
N GLU A 61 13.28 -5.50 1.11
CA GLU A 61 13.02 -6.62 0.21
C GLU A 61 11.78 -7.40 0.68
N GLY A 62 11.02 -7.94 -0.26
CA GLY A 62 9.79 -8.65 0.06
C GLY A 62 9.06 -9.20 -1.16
N PRO A 63 8.10 -10.13 -0.97
CA PRO A 63 7.35 -10.70 -2.09
C PRO A 63 6.57 -9.63 -2.86
N LEU A 64 6.60 -9.73 -4.19
CA LEU A 64 5.88 -8.86 -5.10
C LEU A 64 4.71 -9.61 -5.74
N LEU A 65 3.49 -9.28 -5.29
CA LEU A 65 2.24 -9.86 -5.77
C LEU A 65 1.69 -9.01 -6.90
N LEU A 66 1.75 -9.55 -8.12
CA LEU A 66 1.30 -8.89 -9.36
C LEU A 66 0.02 -9.52 -9.88
N ARG A 67 -0.69 -8.77 -10.74
CA ARG A 67 -1.85 -9.31 -11.42
C ARG A 67 -1.41 -10.33 -12.47
N ASP A 68 -2.03 -11.50 -12.41
CA ASP A 68 -1.96 -12.49 -13.47
C ASP A 68 -2.56 -11.92 -14.76
N LEU A 69 -1.76 -11.91 -15.83
CA LEU A 69 -2.23 -11.68 -17.18
C LEU A 69 -2.44 -13.06 -17.79
N ASP A 70 -3.57 -13.68 -17.48
CA ASP A 70 -3.96 -14.89 -18.20
C ASP A 70 -4.49 -14.46 -19.58
N PRO A 71 -3.81 -14.81 -20.69
CA PRO A 71 -4.21 -14.41 -22.03
C PRO A 71 -5.42 -15.19 -22.56
N ARG A 72 -5.91 -16.21 -21.84
CA ARG A 72 -7.13 -16.93 -22.20
C ARG A 72 -8.34 -16.01 -22.03
N PRO A 73 -9.36 -16.07 -22.91
CA PRO A 73 -10.60 -15.34 -22.73
C PRO A 73 -11.30 -15.83 -21.46
N LYS A 74 -11.07 -15.14 -20.34
CA LYS A 74 -11.87 -15.32 -19.14
C LYS A 74 -13.17 -14.56 -19.34
N THR A 75 -14.30 -15.22 -19.10
CA THR A 75 -15.63 -14.59 -19.02
C THR A 75 -15.70 -13.52 -17.93
N PHE A 76 -14.70 -13.47 -17.04
CA PHE A 76 -14.60 -12.49 -15.97
C PHE A 76 -13.13 -12.02 -15.77
N ILE A 77 -12.90 -10.72 -15.88
CA ILE A 77 -11.61 -10.09 -15.53
C ILE A 77 -11.81 -9.37 -14.18
N PRO A 78 -11.18 -9.84 -13.08
CA PRO A 78 -11.34 -9.20 -11.77
C PRO A 78 -10.94 -7.73 -11.81
N THR A 79 -11.77 -6.88 -11.19
CA THR A 79 -11.43 -5.46 -11.04
C THR A 79 -10.20 -5.29 -10.15
N GLY A 80 -9.52 -4.14 -10.25
CA GLY A 80 -8.33 -3.89 -9.42
C GLY A 80 -8.57 -3.92 -7.91
N VAL A 81 -9.79 -3.65 -7.47
CA VAL A 81 -10.15 -3.80 -6.06
C VAL A 81 -10.39 -5.23 -5.70
N GLN A 82 -11.15 -5.96 -6.51
CA GLN A 82 -11.40 -7.36 -6.24
C GLN A 82 -10.07 -8.12 -6.09
N HIS A 83 -9.12 -7.85 -6.97
CA HIS A 83 -7.80 -8.43 -6.90
C HIS A 83 -7.00 -8.05 -5.64
N LYS A 84 -7.04 -6.78 -5.22
CA LYS A 84 -6.33 -6.37 -3.99
C LYS A 84 -6.98 -6.95 -2.73
N LEU A 85 -8.31 -7.04 -2.74
CA LEU A 85 -9.08 -7.61 -1.64
C LEU A 85 -8.81 -9.11 -1.52
N GLU A 86 -8.89 -9.86 -2.63
CA GLU A 86 -8.59 -11.30 -2.68
C GLU A 86 -7.20 -11.60 -2.13
N TYR A 87 -6.18 -10.84 -2.53
CA TYR A 87 -4.82 -11.05 -2.00
C TYR A 87 -4.68 -10.69 -0.53
N ALA A 88 -5.31 -9.60 -0.07
CA ALA A 88 -5.28 -9.25 1.34
C ALA A 88 -6.00 -10.30 2.20
N GLU A 89 -7.12 -10.83 1.71
CA GLU A 89 -7.86 -11.91 2.36
C GLU A 89 -7.04 -13.20 2.41
N GLN A 90 -6.35 -13.56 1.33
CA GLN A 90 -5.44 -14.70 1.31
C GLN A 90 -4.31 -14.54 2.33
N LEU A 91 -3.63 -13.39 2.36
CA LEU A 91 -2.58 -13.12 3.35
C LEU A 91 -3.11 -13.19 4.78
N MET A 92 -4.31 -12.66 5.03
CA MET A 92 -4.92 -12.72 6.35
C MET A 92 -5.29 -14.14 6.79
N ALA A 93 -5.62 -15.02 5.84
CA ALA A 93 -5.87 -16.43 6.07
C ALA A 93 -4.59 -17.24 6.27
N ASP A 94 -3.54 -16.96 5.47
CA ASP A 94 -2.24 -17.62 5.55
C ASP A 94 -1.50 -17.29 6.86
N PHE A 95 -1.74 -16.10 7.41
CA PHE A 95 -1.11 -15.62 8.64
C PHE A 95 -2.15 -15.26 9.72
N PRO A 96 -2.88 -16.23 10.29
CA PRO A 96 -4.09 -16.01 11.09
C PRO A 96 -3.87 -15.26 12.42
N GLU A 97 -2.63 -15.14 12.89
CA GLU A 97 -2.28 -14.44 14.13
C GLU A 97 -1.63 -13.05 13.89
N MET A 98 -1.15 -12.78 12.66
CA MET A 98 -0.42 -11.54 12.35
C MET A 98 -1.33 -10.30 12.20
N LYS A 99 -0.88 -9.16 12.72
CA LYS A 99 -1.55 -7.86 12.46
C LYS A 99 -0.92 -7.18 11.26
N PHE A 100 -1.74 -6.43 10.52
CA PHE A 100 -1.34 -5.79 9.26
C PHE A 100 -1.27 -4.27 9.39
N ILE A 101 -0.22 -3.69 8.80
CA ILE A 101 -0.14 -2.27 8.48
C ILE A 101 -0.40 -2.14 6.98
N LEU A 102 -1.43 -1.38 6.60
CA LEU A 102 -1.83 -1.23 5.20
C LEU A 102 -1.36 0.12 4.66
N ILE A 103 -0.55 0.11 3.59
CA ILE A 103 0.01 1.33 3.01
C ILE A 103 -0.33 1.42 1.51
N GLY A 104 -0.99 2.50 1.11
CA GLY A 104 -1.47 2.71 -0.27
C GLY A 104 -1.63 4.18 -0.63
N ASP A 105 -2.34 4.46 -1.73
CA ASP A 105 -2.56 5.82 -2.24
C ASP A 105 -4.04 6.15 -2.56
N ASP A 106 -4.41 7.43 -2.46
CA ASP A 106 -5.79 7.90 -2.75
C ASP A 106 -6.08 8.11 -4.24
N GLY A 107 -5.10 7.90 -5.12
CA GLY A 107 -5.27 7.92 -6.57
C GLY A 107 -5.79 6.59 -7.11
N GLN A 108 -5.83 5.56 -6.27
CA GLN A 108 -6.45 4.27 -6.50
C GLN A 108 -7.55 4.04 -5.47
N ARG A 109 -8.16 2.85 -5.50
CA ARG A 109 -9.23 2.47 -4.57
C ARG A 109 -8.68 1.91 -3.25
N ASP A 110 -7.50 2.32 -2.82
CA ASP A 110 -6.85 1.81 -1.61
C ASP A 110 -7.62 2.23 -0.35
N PRO A 111 -8.07 3.49 -0.19
CA PRO A 111 -8.96 3.86 0.89
C PRO A 111 -10.17 2.94 1.04
N THR A 112 -10.94 2.73 -0.03
CA THR A 112 -12.13 1.86 0.00
C THR A 112 -11.78 0.40 0.31
N THR A 113 -10.67 -0.10 -0.25
CA THR A 113 -10.21 -1.47 -0.05
C THR A 113 -9.80 -1.69 1.41
N TYR A 114 -9.00 -0.80 1.97
CA TYR A 114 -8.52 -0.90 3.35
C TYR A 114 -9.63 -0.69 4.38
N ALA A 115 -10.59 0.22 4.13
CA ALA A 115 -11.79 0.33 4.97
C ALA A 115 -12.61 -0.97 4.99
N THR A 116 -12.72 -1.65 3.84
CA THR A 116 -13.42 -2.93 3.73
C THR A 116 -12.69 -4.03 4.51
N ILE A 117 -11.36 -4.10 4.36
CA ILE A 117 -10.52 -5.06 5.08
C ILE A 117 -10.62 -4.84 6.60
N ALA A 118 -10.42 -3.60 7.07
CA ALA A 118 -10.50 -3.28 8.50
C ALA A 118 -11.87 -3.61 9.10
N ARG A 119 -12.96 -3.40 8.35
CA ARG A 119 -14.31 -3.79 8.78
C ARG A 119 -14.53 -5.30 8.80
N ARG A 120 -14.00 -6.04 7.81
CA ARG A 120 -14.14 -7.51 7.72
C ARG A 120 -13.29 -8.25 8.75
N TYR A 121 -12.17 -7.66 9.15
CA TYR A 121 -11.19 -8.27 10.05
C TYR A 121 -10.88 -7.35 11.25
N PRO A 122 -11.84 -7.15 12.18
CA PRO A 122 -11.62 -6.30 13.35
C PRO A 122 -10.41 -6.76 14.17
N GLY A 123 -9.58 -5.81 14.60
CA GLY A 123 -8.37 -6.09 15.39
C GLY A 123 -7.17 -6.64 14.60
N ARG A 124 -7.34 -6.97 13.32
CA ARG A 124 -6.28 -7.51 12.44
C ARG A 124 -5.52 -6.44 11.67
N VAL A 125 -6.03 -5.20 11.63
CA VAL A 125 -5.34 -4.05 11.03
C VAL A 125 -4.93 -3.08 12.12
N LEU A 126 -3.63 -2.83 12.25
CA LEU A 126 -3.07 -1.94 13.27
C LEU A 126 -3.17 -0.47 12.88
N ALA A 127 -2.87 -0.18 11.61
CA ALA A 127 -2.84 1.17 11.08
C ALA A 127 -3.00 1.15 9.56
N ILE A 128 -3.55 2.24 9.03
CA ILE A 128 -3.64 2.49 7.59
C ILE A 128 -2.87 3.78 7.26
N ALA A 129 -1.99 3.73 6.26
CA ALA A 129 -1.33 4.89 5.69
C ALA A 129 -1.79 5.13 4.26
N ILE A 130 -2.32 6.32 3.98
CA ILE A 130 -2.75 6.72 2.64
C ILE A 130 -1.88 7.89 2.16
N ARG A 131 -1.10 7.65 1.12
CA ARG A 131 -0.44 8.71 0.38
C ARG A 131 -1.48 9.51 -0.40
N GLN A 132 -1.46 10.83 -0.23
CA GLN A 132 -2.34 11.74 -0.95
C GLN A 132 -1.64 12.29 -2.19
N LEU A 133 -2.21 12.07 -3.37
CA LEU A 133 -1.68 12.67 -4.59
C LEU A 133 -1.91 14.18 -4.59
N SER A 134 -0.89 14.94 -4.97
CA SER A 134 -1.04 16.37 -5.21
C SER A 134 -1.88 16.63 -6.46
N PRO A 135 -2.50 17.82 -6.59
CA PRO A 135 -3.25 18.20 -7.78
C PRO A 135 -2.44 18.07 -9.09
N ARG A 136 -1.11 18.30 -9.03
CA ARG A 136 -0.20 18.13 -10.17
C ARG A 136 -0.06 16.67 -10.58
N GLU A 137 -0.03 15.74 -9.63
CA GLU A 137 0.06 14.30 -9.90
C GLU A 137 -1.27 13.73 -10.38
N VAL A 138 -2.39 14.24 -9.86
CA VAL A 138 -3.72 13.95 -10.40
C VAL A 138 -3.83 14.40 -11.86
N THR A 139 -3.29 15.60 -12.17
CA THR A 139 -3.29 16.17 -13.53
C THR A 139 -2.28 15.47 -14.46
N GLY A 140 -1.12 15.04 -13.97
CA GLY A 140 -0.11 14.33 -14.75
C GLY A 140 -0.55 12.94 -15.23
N ASN A 141 -1.54 12.33 -14.57
CA ASN A 141 -2.18 11.09 -15.00
C ASN A 141 -3.16 11.29 -16.18
N LEU A 142 -3.41 12.54 -16.64
CA LEU A 142 -4.38 12.90 -17.70
C LEU A 142 -3.95 12.58 -19.15
N GLY A 143 -2.82 11.93 -19.36
CA GLY A 143 -2.49 11.36 -20.67
C GLY A 143 -3.42 10.18 -20.98
N THR A 144 -4.56 10.47 -21.62
CA THR A 144 -5.67 9.62 -22.09
C THR A 144 -6.92 9.49 -21.18
N VAL A 145 -7.98 10.14 -21.68
CA VAL A 145 -9.43 10.01 -21.38
C VAL A 145 -9.99 10.94 -20.29
N ALA A 146 -10.87 11.83 -20.76
CA ALA A 146 -11.68 12.75 -19.98
C ALA A 146 -12.63 11.98 -19.03
N GLY A 147 -12.39 12.16 -17.73
CA GLY A 147 -13.28 11.72 -16.66
C GLY A 147 -12.63 12.05 -15.33
N ARG A 148 -13.23 12.95 -14.55
CA ARG A 148 -12.74 13.39 -13.23
C ARG A 148 -12.41 12.18 -12.35
N ILE A 149 -11.13 11.83 -12.22
CA ILE A 149 -10.67 10.97 -11.12
C ILE A 149 -10.39 11.91 -9.95
N ALA A 150 -11.39 12.05 -9.08
CA ALA A 150 -11.19 12.59 -7.75
C ALA A 150 -10.36 11.59 -6.95
N THR A 151 -9.41 12.08 -6.15
CA THR A 151 -8.81 11.26 -5.12
C THR A 151 -9.91 10.65 -4.26
N GLN A 152 -9.68 9.43 -3.77
CA GLN A 152 -10.64 8.78 -2.88
C GLN A 152 -10.63 9.47 -1.51
N PRO A 153 -11.79 9.59 -0.85
CA PRO A 153 -11.84 10.11 0.51
C PRO A 153 -11.06 9.20 1.46
N ILE A 154 -10.62 9.79 2.58
CA ILE A 154 -9.98 9.05 3.67
C ILE A 154 -10.92 7.91 4.12
N PRO A 155 -10.40 6.69 4.33
CA PRO A 155 -11.23 5.58 4.78
C PRO A 155 -11.88 5.88 6.13
N VAL A 156 -13.19 5.70 6.22
CA VAL A 156 -13.93 5.73 7.50
C VAL A 156 -13.84 4.35 8.13
N THR A 157 -13.12 4.24 9.23
CA THR A 157 -12.85 2.99 9.95
C THR A 157 -12.45 3.30 11.39
N ASP A 158 -12.61 2.32 12.28
CA ASP A 158 -12.18 2.40 13.68
C ASP A 158 -10.65 2.23 13.85
N VAL A 159 -9.94 1.92 12.76
CA VAL A 159 -8.48 1.80 12.73
C VAL A 159 -7.84 3.17 12.47
N PRO A 160 -6.74 3.53 13.14
CA PRO A 160 -6.05 4.79 12.89
C PRO A 160 -5.56 4.94 11.45
N VAL A 161 -5.91 6.08 10.84
CA VAL A 161 -5.54 6.42 9.46
C VAL A 161 -4.59 7.61 9.45
N PHE A 162 -3.46 7.44 8.77
CA PHE A 162 -2.43 8.46 8.60
C PHE A 162 -2.33 8.87 7.14
N THR A 163 -2.30 10.17 6.89
CA THR A 163 -2.25 10.70 5.53
C THR A 163 -1.09 11.67 5.32
N GLY A 164 -0.66 11.80 4.07
CA GLY A 164 0.35 12.78 3.68
C GLY A 164 0.76 12.62 2.23
N THR A 165 1.33 13.67 1.64
CA THR A 165 1.75 13.64 0.22
C THR A 165 3.08 12.92 0.02
N THR A 166 3.89 12.84 1.08
CA THR A 166 5.21 12.18 1.09
C THR A 166 5.31 11.17 2.22
N GLY A 167 6.25 10.21 2.10
CA GLY A 167 6.55 9.29 3.20
C GLY A 167 7.01 10.02 4.45
N SER A 168 7.75 11.13 4.29
CA SER A 168 8.16 12.00 5.40
C SER A 168 6.98 12.64 6.15
N ASN A 169 5.88 12.98 5.47
CA ASN A 169 4.69 13.53 6.13
C ASN A 169 3.96 12.46 6.95
N ILE A 170 3.73 11.29 6.34
CA ILE A 170 3.08 10.16 7.01
C ILE A 170 3.91 9.70 8.21
N MET A 171 5.23 9.62 8.06
CA MET A 171 6.15 9.19 9.11
C MET A 171 6.04 10.03 10.38
N LYS A 172 5.84 11.36 10.26
CA LYS A 172 5.73 12.26 11.41
C LYS A 172 4.52 11.97 12.30
N THR A 173 3.43 11.48 11.73
CA THR A 173 2.18 11.21 12.45
C THR A 173 2.04 9.73 12.80
N MET A 174 2.47 8.82 11.91
CA MET A 174 2.31 7.38 12.06
C MET A 174 3.31 6.74 13.02
N LEU A 175 4.61 7.09 12.94
CA LEU A 175 5.62 6.40 13.77
C LEU A 175 5.41 6.59 15.28
N PRO A 176 5.01 7.78 15.80
CA PRO A 176 4.71 7.92 17.22
C PRO A 176 3.62 6.95 17.69
N TYR A 177 2.56 6.76 16.88
CA TYR A 177 1.50 5.80 17.16
C TYR A 177 2.02 4.36 17.19
N LEU A 178 2.75 3.94 16.15
CA LEU A 178 3.28 2.58 16.07
C LEU A 178 4.21 2.25 17.24
N ARG A 179 5.08 3.18 17.64
CA ARG A 179 5.92 3.01 18.83
C ARG A 179 5.09 2.80 20.09
N ALA A 180 4.07 3.63 20.31
CA ALA A 180 3.20 3.48 21.47
C ALA A 180 2.49 2.11 21.48
N THR A 181 2.03 1.62 20.33
CA THR A 181 1.41 0.29 20.22
C THR A 181 2.39 -0.85 20.50
N GLN A 182 3.65 -0.72 20.11
CA GLN A 182 4.69 -1.72 20.38
C GLN A 182 5.01 -1.80 21.88
N TYR A 183 5.10 -0.66 22.57
CA TYR A 183 5.32 -0.63 24.02
C TYR A 183 4.13 -1.22 24.80
N GLY A 184 2.90 -1.00 24.33
CA GLY A 184 1.70 -1.60 24.92
C GLY A 184 1.51 -3.10 24.62
N SER A 185 2.20 -3.65 23.62
CA SER A 185 2.06 -5.06 23.18
C SER A 185 3.13 -5.99 23.77
N ARG A 186 4.02 -5.49 24.63
CA ARG A 186 5.03 -6.32 25.34
C ARG A 186 4.44 -7.38 26.28
N ASP A 187 3.12 -7.43 26.40
CA ASP A 187 2.36 -8.43 27.17
C ASP A 187 1.93 -9.67 26.34
N GLY A 188 2.52 -9.94 25.16
CA GLY A 188 2.58 -11.30 24.61
C GLY A 188 1.79 -11.63 23.34
N VAL A 189 1.59 -10.70 22.40
CA VAL A 189 1.08 -11.03 21.05
C VAL A 189 2.13 -10.67 20.01
N GLY A 190 2.62 -11.69 19.27
CA GLY A 190 3.60 -11.52 18.18
C GLY A 190 3.02 -10.74 17.00
N PHE A 191 3.89 -10.00 16.30
CA PHE A 191 3.58 -9.29 15.07
C PHE A 191 3.82 -10.17 13.85
#